data_AF-A0A958P2P9-F1
#
_entry.id   AF-A0A958P2P9-F1
#
_cell.length_a   1.000
_cell.length_b   1.000
_cell.length_c   1.000
_cell.angle_alpha   90.00
_cell.angle_beta   90.00
_cell.angle_gamma   90.00
#
_symmetry.space_group_name_H-M   'P 1'
#
loop_
_entity.id
_entity.type
_entity.pdbx_description
1 polymer ?
#
loop_
_entity_poly.entity_id
_entity_poly.type
_entity_poly.pdbx_seq_one_letter_code
_entity_poly.pdbx_strand_id
1 'polypeptide(L)'
;VMKLLNLHEVLILRTGNFIFLAAGILYALKYFTKKLNIDYLQGIKIGAYVTAFSVLPFALFMYFYLHLDAEFMSIVQQHSPFGDYLNPGVASGALVFEGVASGLLFTYIVMPYFKKE
;
A
#
# COMPACT_ATOMS: atom_id res chain seq x y z
N VAL A 1 -12.63 8.32 -16.76
CA VAL A 1 -12.22 6.89 -16.86
C VAL A 1 -12.82 6.05 -15.73
N MET A 2 -12.74 6.46 -14.45
CA MET A 2 -13.31 5.67 -13.32
C MET A 2 -14.84 5.48 -13.35
N LYS A 3 -15.62 6.45 -13.83
CA LYS A 3 -17.09 6.34 -13.93
C LYS A 3 -17.58 5.48 -15.11
N LEU A 4 -16.70 5.19 -16.08
CA LEU A 4 -17.08 4.50 -17.33
C LEU A 4 -16.92 2.97 -17.26
N LEU A 5 -16.19 2.47 -16.26
CA LEU A 5 -15.83 1.05 -16.19
C LEU A 5 -16.62 0.24 -15.16
N ASN A 6 -17.59 0.82 -14.44
CA ASN A 6 -18.37 0.09 -13.42
C ASN A 6 -17.49 -0.69 -12.43
N LEU A 7 -16.27 -0.20 -12.17
CA LEU A 7 -15.29 -0.81 -11.27
C LEU A 7 -15.63 -0.50 -9.80
N HIS A 8 -16.89 -0.74 -9.43
CA HIS A 8 -17.36 -0.69 -8.04
C HIS A 8 -16.82 -1.87 -7.20
N GLU A 9 -16.11 -2.82 -7.81
CA GLU A 9 -15.27 -3.75 -7.06
C GLU A 9 -14.00 -3.05 -6.55
N VAL A 10 -14.16 -2.38 -5.40
CA VAL A 10 -13.08 -1.82 -4.56
C VAL A 10 -11.91 -2.80 -4.35
N LEU A 11 -12.15 -4.10 -4.52
CA LEU A 11 -11.18 -5.18 -4.39
C LEU A 11 -10.09 -5.15 -5.48
N ILE A 12 -10.45 -4.94 -6.75
CA ILE A 12 -9.49 -4.97 -7.88
C ILE A 12 -8.49 -3.81 -7.78
N LEU A 13 -8.97 -2.61 -7.40
CA LEU A 13 -8.08 -1.47 -7.15
C LEU A 13 -7.12 -1.73 -5.99
N ARG A 14 -7.61 -2.40 -4.94
CA ARG A 14 -6.80 -2.73 -3.76
C ARG A 14 -5.70 -3.74 -4.10
N THR A 15 -6.02 -4.78 -4.87
CA THR A 15 -5.04 -5.74 -5.38
C THR A 15 -4.03 -5.07 -6.31
N GLY A 16 -4.47 -4.15 -7.17
CA GLY A 16 -3.59 -3.38 -8.05
C GLY A 16 -2.54 -2.58 -7.26
N ASN A 17 -2.95 -1.85 -6.22
CA ASN A 17 -2.03 -1.10 -5.36
C ASN A 17 -0.97 -1.99 -4.70
N PHE A 18 -1.37 -3.19 -4.27
CA PHE A 18 -0.43 -4.16 -3.70
C PHE A 18 0.60 -4.65 -4.72
N ILE A 19 0.20 -4.90 -5.98
CA ILE A 19 1.14 -5.31 -7.04
C ILE A 19 2.21 -4.24 -7.29
N PHE A 20 1.82 -2.96 -7.35
CA PHE A 20 2.78 -1.86 -7.52
C PHE A 20 3.75 -1.75 -6.35
N LEU A 21 3.23 -1.86 -5.11
CA LEU A 21 4.05 -1.87 -3.90
C LEU A 21 5.05 -3.05 -3.90
N ALA A 22 4.57 -4.26 -4.20
CA ALA A 22 5.38 -5.47 -4.28
C ALA A 22 6.49 -5.35 -5.34
N ALA A 23 6.15 -4.83 -6.53
CA ALA A 23 7.12 -4.60 -7.60
C ALA A 23 8.21 -3.60 -7.19
N GLY A 24 7.83 -2.50 -6.52
CA GLY A 24 8.75 -1.51 -5.98
C GLY A 24 9.72 -2.11 -4.95
N ILE A 25 9.19 -2.89 -4.00
CA ILE A 25 10.00 -3.58 -2.99
C ILE A 25 10.97 -4.58 -3.64
N LEU A 26 10.49 -5.41 -4.58
CA LEU A 26 11.33 -6.38 -5.30
C LEU A 26 12.47 -5.69 -6.03
N TYR A 27 12.19 -4.61 -6.75
CA TYR A 27 13.19 -3.88 -7.50
C TYR A 27 14.23 -3.23 -6.57
N ALA A 28 13.78 -2.61 -5.48
CA ALA A 28 14.66 -2.01 -4.49
C ALA A 28 15.59 -3.05 -3.85
N LEU A 29 15.03 -4.15 -3.33
CA LEU A 29 15.82 -5.23 -2.73
C LEU A 29 16.83 -5.80 -3.74
N LYS A 30 16.40 -6.12 -4.97
CA LYS A 30 17.30 -6.61 -6.02
C LYS A 30 18.45 -5.65 -6.31
N TYR A 31 18.17 -4.36 -6.39
CA TYR A 31 19.17 -3.32 -6.66
C TYR A 31 20.16 -3.18 -5.50
N PHE A 32 19.66 -3.08 -4.27
CA PHE A 32 20.51 -2.88 -3.09
C PHE A 32 21.30 -4.12 -2.74
N THR A 33 20.75 -5.33 -2.82
CA THR A 33 21.51 -6.57 -2.61
C THR A 33 22.61 -6.79 -3.66
N LYS A 34 22.39 -6.34 -4.90
CA LYS A 34 23.42 -6.47 -5.96
C LYS A 34 24.56 -5.46 -5.78
N LYS A 35 24.27 -4.25 -5.29
CA LYS A 35 25.27 -3.19 -5.10
C LYS A 35 25.95 -3.20 -3.74
N LEU A 36 25.23 -3.63 -2.70
CA LEU A 36 25.64 -3.62 -1.30
C LEU A 36 25.34 -4.99 -0.72
N ASN A 37 26.28 -5.54 0.06
CA ASN A 37 26.02 -6.76 0.81
C ASN A 37 25.13 -6.42 2.02
N ILE A 38 23.83 -6.26 1.78
CA ILE A 38 22.86 -5.87 2.82
C ILE A 38 22.51 -7.07 3.70
N ASP A 39 22.58 -6.84 5.01
CA ASP A 39 22.08 -7.80 5.98
C ASP A 39 20.53 -7.85 5.97
N TYR A 40 19.96 -8.84 6.66
CA TYR A 40 18.51 -9.05 6.69
C TYR A 40 17.75 -7.85 7.26
N LEU A 41 18.29 -7.22 8.30
CA LEU A 41 17.66 -6.09 8.97
C LEU A 41 17.70 -4.83 8.09
N GLN A 42 18.78 -4.62 7.34
CA GLN A 42 18.91 -3.57 6.33
C GLN A 42 17.93 -3.77 5.19
N GLY A 43 17.73 -5.02 4.74
CA GLY A 43 16.69 -5.36 3.76
C GLY A 43 15.28 -4.99 4.22
N ILE A 44 14.93 -5.34 5.47
CA ILE A 44 13.65 -4.93 6.07
C ILE A 44 13.53 -3.41 6.13
N LYS A 45 14.58 -2.69 6.54
CA LYS A 45 14.58 -1.22 6.56
C LYS A 45 14.34 -0.63 5.17
N ILE A 46 15.01 -1.15 4.14
CA ILE A 46 14.82 -0.71 2.75
C ILE A 46 13.36 -0.93 2.31
N GLY A 47 12.80 -2.11 2.55
CA GLY A 47 11.40 -2.38 2.23
C GLY A 47 10.42 -1.49 2.99
N ALA A 48 10.71 -1.18 4.26
CA ALA A 48 9.94 -0.23 5.06
C ALA A 48 9.97 1.18 4.45
N TYR A 49 11.15 1.66 4.01
CA TYR A 49 11.27 2.96 3.34
C TYR A 49 10.47 3.00 2.04
N VAL A 50 10.64 2.01 1.16
CA VAL A 50 9.91 1.94 -0.12
C VAL A 50 8.39 1.93 0.13
N THR A 51 7.95 1.19 1.14
CA THR A 51 6.55 1.13 1.54
C THR A 51 6.05 2.48 2.02
N ALA A 52 6.76 3.14 2.94
CA ALA A 52 6.37 4.45 3.45
C ALA A 52 6.29 5.51 2.34
N PHE A 53 7.28 5.55 1.43
CA PHE A 53 7.29 6.47 0.29
C PHE A 53 6.18 6.20 -0.74
N SER A 54 5.67 4.96 -0.81
CA SER A 54 4.57 4.62 -1.71
C SER A 54 3.20 4.86 -1.06
N VAL A 55 3.05 4.46 0.20
CA VAL A 55 1.76 4.44 0.91
C VAL A 55 1.38 5.82 1.45
N LEU A 56 2.32 6.59 2.01
CA LEU A 56 2.00 7.88 2.63
C LEU A 56 1.47 8.91 1.64
N PRO A 57 2.09 9.15 0.45
CA PRO A 57 1.54 10.11 -0.50
C PRO A 57 0.17 9.70 -1.03
N PHE A 58 -0.04 8.39 -1.25
CA PHE A 58 -1.32 7.86 -1.69
C PHE A 58 -2.40 8.00 -0.62
N ALA A 59 -2.10 7.70 0.64
CA ALA A 59 -3.03 7.88 1.74
C ALA A 59 -3.39 9.35 1.96
N LEU A 60 -2.40 10.24 1.84
CA LEU A 60 -2.63 11.68 1.93
C LEU A 60 -3.53 12.17 0.79
N PHE A 61 -3.29 11.72 -0.44
CA PHE A 61 -4.17 11.98 -1.57
C PHE A 61 -5.60 11.49 -1.30
N MET A 62 -5.75 10.25 -0.81
CA MET A 62 -7.06 9.68 -0.49
C MET A 62 -7.76 10.45 0.62
N TYR A 63 -7.04 10.93 1.64
CA TYR A 63 -7.61 11.77 2.70
C TYR A 63 -8.27 13.02 2.13
N PHE A 64 -7.55 13.77 1.28
CA PHE A 64 -8.10 14.97 0.65
C PHE A 64 -9.23 14.64 -0.32
N TYR A 65 -9.09 13.57 -1.12
CA TYR A 65 -10.11 13.15 -2.08
C TYR A 65 -11.43 12.80 -1.39
N LEU A 66 -11.39 12.02 -0.30
CA LEU A 66 -12.56 11.66 0.49
C LEU A 66 -13.19 12.84 1.23
N HIS A 67 -12.43 13.91 1.48
CA HIS A 67 -12.95 15.13 2.08
C HIS A 67 -13.69 16.01 1.05
N LEU A 68 -13.25 15.98 -0.21
CA LEU A 68 -13.83 16.78 -1.30
C LEU A 68 -15.02 16.08 -1.97
N ASP A 69 -15.08 14.74 -1.96
CA ASP A 69 -16.09 13.94 -2.64
C ASP A 69 -16.90 13.08 -1.64
N ALA A 70 -18.02 13.64 -1.20
CA ALA A 70 -18.95 12.97 -0.28
C ALA A 70 -19.67 11.77 -0.92
N GLU A 71 -19.88 11.78 -2.24
CA GLU A 71 -20.49 10.65 -2.97
C GLU A 71 -19.54 9.44 -2.91
N PHE A 72 -18.26 9.67 -3.17
CA PHE A 72 -17.25 8.62 -3.07
C PHE A 72 -17.04 8.13 -1.64
N MET A 73 -17.09 9.01 -0.64
CA MET A 73 -17.03 8.59 0.76
C MET A 73 -18.19 7.65 1.12
N SER A 74 -19.41 7.93 0.67
CA SER A 74 -20.57 7.06 0.89
C SER A 74 -20.38 5.69 0.23
N ILE A 75 -19.82 5.64 -0.98
CA ILE A 75 -19.49 4.38 -1.65
C ILE A 75 -18.50 3.56 -0.82
N VAL A 76 -17.45 4.20 -0.29
CA VAL A 76 -16.45 3.53 0.58
C VAL A 76 -17.10 2.98 1.85
N GLN A 77 -18.02 3.71 2.48
CA GLN A 77 -18.73 3.25 3.66
C GLN A 77 -19.61 2.03 3.36
N GLN A 78 -20.37 2.05 2.27
CA GLN A 78 -21.27 0.94 1.89
C GLN A 78 -20.53 -0.38 1.59
N HIS A 79 -19.29 -0.29 1.07
CA HIS A 79 -18.51 -1.47 0.70
C HIS A 79 -17.52 -1.91 1.80
N SER A 80 -17.51 -1.24 2.96
CA SER A 80 -16.61 -1.56 4.05
C SER A 80 -17.35 -2.25 5.20
N PRO A 81 -16.79 -3.32 5.80
CA PRO A 81 -17.37 -3.98 6.98
C PRO A 81 -17.63 -3.05 8.17
N PHE A 82 -16.90 -1.92 8.25
CA PHE A 82 -17.00 -0.92 9.32
C PHE A 82 -17.43 0.46 8.80
N GLY A 83 -18.29 0.49 7.77
CA GLY A 83 -18.76 1.70 7.09
C GLY A 83 -19.24 2.82 8.00
N ASP A 84 -20.01 2.49 9.04
CA ASP A 84 -20.64 3.49 9.92
C ASP A 84 -19.63 4.31 10.75
N TYR A 85 -18.42 3.78 10.96
CA TYR A 85 -17.34 4.43 11.71
C TYR A 85 -16.28 5.06 10.80
N LEU A 86 -16.43 4.94 9.48
CA LEU A 86 -15.50 5.48 8.51
C LEU A 86 -15.75 6.98 8.31
N ASN A 87 -14.75 7.77 8.64
CA ASN A 87 -14.59 9.15 8.18
C ASN A 87 -13.32 9.23 7.30
N PRO A 88 -13.09 10.32 6.54
CA PRO A 88 -11.92 10.44 5.67
C PRO A 88 -10.59 10.17 6.37
N GLY A 89 -10.46 10.62 7.63
CA GLY A 89 -9.30 10.35 8.47
C GLY A 89 -9.11 8.87 8.78
N VAL A 90 -10.14 8.21 9.29
CA VAL A 90 -10.13 6.77 9.62
C VAL A 90 -9.88 5.92 8.37
N ALA A 91 -10.51 6.27 7.24
CA ALA A 91 -10.34 5.57 5.97
C ALA A 91 -8.88 5.64 5.46
N SER A 92 -8.32 6.85 5.44
CA SER A 92 -6.92 7.06 5.04
C SER A 92 -5.94 6.42 6.03
N GLY A 93 -6.22 6.46 7.33
CA GLY A 93 -5.40 5.82 8.37
C GLY A 93 -5.39 4.30 8.27
N ALA A 94 -6.56 3.69 8.06
CA ALA A 94 -6.68 2.26 7.79
C ALA A 94 -5.89 1.85 6.55
N LEU A 95 -5.91 2.69 5.51
CA LEU A 95 -5.14 2.47 4.29
C LEU A 95 -3.62 2.57 4.51
N VAL A 96 -3.16 3.50 5.34
CA VAL A 96 -1.74 3.53 5.77
C VAL A 96 -1.39 2.25 6.51
N PHE A 97 -2.21 1.84 7.48
CA PHE A 97 -1.95 0.64 8.27
C PHE A 97 -1.89 -0.62 7.41
N GLU A 98 -2.88 -0.82 6.54
CA GLU A 98 -2.96 -1.96 5.61
C GLU A 98 -1.78 -1.95 4.62
N GLY A 99 -1.45 -0.79 4.05
CA GLY A 99 -0.33 -0.63 3.11
C GLY A 99 1.03 -0.88 3.76
N VAL A 100 1.25 -0.36 4.97
CA VAL A 100 2.50 -0.57 5.72
C VAL A 100 2.63 -2.03 6.15
N ALA A 101 1.57 -2.62 6.71
CA ALA A 101 1.58 -4.02 7.14
C ALA A 101 1.85 -4.96 5.96
N SER A 102 1.17 -4.77 4.83
CA SER A 102 1.35 -5.58 3.63
C SER A 102 2.74 -5.43 3.02
N GLY A 103 3.28 -4.20 2.93
CA GLY A 103 4.63 -3.98 2.43
C GLY A 103 5.72 -4.58 3.32
N LEU A 104 5.57 -4.48 4.65
CA LEU A 104 6.51 -5.08 5.60
C LEU A 104 6.44 -6.61 5.58
N LEU A 105 5.24 -7.20 5.60
CA LEU A 105 5.06 -8.64 5.51
C LEU A 105 5.62 -9.19 4.20
N PHE A 106 5.37 -8.51 3.08
CA PHE A 106 5.92 -8.90 1.79
C PHE A 106 7.44 -8.82 1.79
N THR A 107 8.03 -7.74 2.31
CA THR A 107 9.49 -7.60 2.46
C THR A 107 10.07 -8.75 3.30
N TYR A 108 9.43 -9.08 4.43
CA TYR A 108 9.84 -10.16 5.32
C TYR A 108 9.87 -11.52 4.61
N ILE A 109 8.83 -11.83 3.83
CA ILE A 109 8.71 -13.07 3.05
C ILE A 109 9.77 -13.13 1.95
N VAL A 110 10.05 -12.00 1.30
CA VAL A 110 10.87 -11.95 0.08
C VAL A 110 12.36 -11.78 0.37
N MET A 111 12.74 -11.14 1.47
CA MET A 111 14.15 -10.90 1.81
C MET A 111 15.04 -12.16 1.84
N PRO A 112 14.59 -13.32 2.36
CA PRO A 112 15.36 -14.56 2.31
C PRO A 112 15.74 -15.01 0.89
N TYR A 113 14.94 -14.70 -0.13
CA TYR A 113 15.25 -15.06 -1.52
C TYR A 113 16.41 -14.24 -2.11
N PHE A 114 16.67 -13.05 -1.55
CA PHE A 114 17.77 -12.17 -1.97
C PHE A 114 19.04 -12.42 -1.18
N LYS A 115 18.93 -12.88 0.07
CA LYS A 115 20.07 -13.32 0.85
C LYS A 115 20.43 -14.76 0.47
N LYS A 116 21.28 -14.92 -0.55
CA LYS A 116 22.03 -16.16 -0.70
C LYS A 116 22.97 -16.29 0.50
N GLU A 117 22.94 -17.45 1.15
CA GLU A 117 23.81 -17.81 2.28
C GLU A 117 25.28 -17.44 2.04
#